data_AF-A0A1I3Y1U3-F1
#
_entry.id   AF-A0A1I3Y1U3-F1
#
_cell.length_a   1.000
_cell.length_b   1.000
_cell.length_c   1.000
_cell.angle_alpha   90.00
_cell.angle_beta   90.00
_cell.angle_gamma   90.00
#
_symmetry.space_group_name_H-M   'P 1'
#
loop_
_entity.id
_entity.type
_entity.pdbx_description
1 polymer ?
#
loop_
_entity_poly.entity_id
_entity_poly.type
_entity_poly.pdbx_seq_one_letter_code
_entity_poly.pdbx_strand_id
1 'polypeptide(L)'
;MTTITADEFSVLSKYIYSICGVALDSTKTYLIETRLKSMMQQYGCTSYLDLHAKAKADRGGNMEKEIVNAITTNETLFFRDASPFEVLKHKILPDLIDARSKSASGRNIPIRIWSAACSTGQEVYSIAIALREALGNLSNFQISILGTDISDDAVTKASYGKYNKFEIERGLSQQTLNKYFTLMGDGWKIKDEIRAMAVFKKFNLMKPFAGFGKFDIVFCRNVAIYFTPADKKMVFEKIASVLEPDGSLVIGSTESLTGVTGMFEPKRYMRSIFYQPVAGSSPLTPTGFSYAQAPAPGFAGTAAASVARPSLPVPRPTPVAASVSPPRPAPRAVPATAAPSAVPPRPAPASVPSAPAPPARPVEPEPAPIAVTVEQAPSSEEAPRPMAPRPAPVRSQPAQVYRAGDKSDLKRLLMQKKQKSKS
;
A
#
# COMPACT_ATOMS: atom_id res chain seq x y z
N MET A 1 -35.40 -5.50 5.07
CA MET A 1 -34.01 -5.34 5.51
C MET A 1 -34.02 -5.48 7.03
N THR A 2 -33.16 -6.32 7.59
CA THR A 2 -33.05 -6.43 9.06
C THR A 2 -32.25 -5.23 9.56
N THR A 3 -32.93 -4.30 10.21
CA THR A 3 -32.30 -3.15 10.89
C THR A 3 -31.63 -3.64 12.16
N ILE A 4 -30.41 -3.21 12.42
CA ILE A 4 -29.69 -3.58 13.63
C ILE A 4 -30.20 -2.78 14.83
N THR A 5 -30.46 -3.47 15.94
CA THR A 5 -30.84 -2.82 17.21
C THR A 5 -29.61 -2.27 17.95
N ALA A 6 -29.83 -1.39 18.94
CA ALA A 6 -28.73 -0.82 19.72
C ALA A 6 -27.92 -1.88 20.50
N ASP A 7 -28.59 -2.91 21.03
CA ASP A 7 -27.95 -4.00 21.77
C ASP A 7 -27.13 -4.90 20.84
N GLU A 8 -27.69 -5.26 19.67
CA GLU A 8 -26.97 -6.00 18.64
C GLU A 8 -25.73 -5.23 18.15
N PHE A 9 -25.88 -3.92 17.95
CA PHE A 9 -24.77 -3.05 17.58
C PHE A 9 -23.67 -3.06 18.65
N SER A 10 -24.04 -2.94 19.93
CA SER A 10 -23.08 -2.97 21.05
C SER A 10 -22.29 -4.28 21.09
N VAL A 11 -22.96 -5.42 20.89
CA VAL A 11 -22.30 -6.74 20.87
C VAL A 11 -21.39 -6.87 19.64
N LEU A 12 -21.90 -6.56 18.46
CA LEU A 12 -21.19 -6.80 17.21
C LEU A 12 -20.01 -5.83 17.02
N SER A 13 -20.16 -4.55 17.41
CA SER A 13 -19.06 -3.57 17.38
C SER A 13 -17.90 -3.98 18.30
N LYS A 14 -18.18 -4.48 19.51
CA LYS A 14 -17.15 -5.04 20.41
C LYS A 14 -16.47 -6.25 19.80
N TYR A 15 -17.24 -7.13 19.16
CA TYR A 15 -16.69 -8.30 18.48
C TYR A 15 -15.76 -7.91 17.33
N ILE A 16 -16.24 -7.04 16.42
CA ILE A 16 -15.45 -6.48 15.31
C ILE A 16 -14.16 -5.85 15.84
N TYR A 17 -14.26 -4.99 16.85
CA TYR A 17 -13.09 -4.38 17.47
C TYR A 17 -12.10 -5.44 18.01
N SER A 18 -12.59 -6.50 18.64
CA SER A 18 -11.73 -7.56 19.19
C SER A 18 -10.95 -8.34 18.13
N ILE A 19 -11.50 -8.50 16.92
CA ILE A 19 -10.89 -9.30 15.85
C ILE A 19 -10.01 -8.46 14.90
N CYS A 20 -10.34 -7.18 14.68
CA CYS A 20 -9.62 -6.32 13.72
C CYS A 20 -9.17 -4.94 14.23
N GLY A 21 -9.55 -4.54 15.43
CA GLY A 21 -9.20 -3.23 15.99
C GLY A 21 -9.97 -2.04 15.43
N VAL A 22 -10.90 -2.27 14.48
CA VAL A 22 -11.72 -1.20 13.89
C VAL A 22 -12.74 -0.72 14.92
N ALA A 23 -12.64 0.55 15.31
CA ALA A 23 -13.56 1.18 16.24
C ALA A 23 -14.80 1.72 15.49
N LEU A 24 -15.96 1.16 15.82
CA LEU A 24 -17.26 1.57 15.30
C LEU A 24 -18.06 2.27 16.41
N ASP A 25 -18.34 3.55 16.21
CA ASP A 25 -19.27 4.31 17.05
C ASP A 25 -20.71 4.19 16.51
N SER A 26 -21.69 4.63 17.29
CA SER A 26 -23.13 4.52 16.95
C SER A 26 -23.51 5.23 15.65
N THR A 27 -22.76 6.24 15.21
CA THR A 27 -23.02 6.93 13.92
C THR A 27 -22.68 6.05 12.72
N LYS A 28 -21.88 5.00 12.92
CA LYS A 28 -21.43 4.07 11.89
C LYS A 28 -22.26 2.79 11.80
N THR A 29 -23.42 2.74 12.45
CA THR A 29 -24.36 1.61 12.41
C THR A 29 -24.65 1.14 10.98
N TYR A 30 -24.84 2.08 10.06
CA TYR A 30 -25.09 1.80 8.63
C TYR A 30 -23.98 0.97 7.96
N LEU A 31 -22.72 1.06 8.43
CA LEU A 31 -21.61 0.28 7.85
C LEU A 31 -21.80 -1.21 8.10
N ILE A 32 -22.27 -1.58 9.29
CA ILE A 32 -22.56 -2.97 9.64
C ILE A 32 -23.70 -3.48 8.77
N GLU A 33 -24.80 -2.72 8.70
CA GLU A 33 -25.99 -3.12 7.94
C GLU A 33 -25.69 -3.29 6.45
N THR A 34 -24.95 -2.36 5.85
CA THR A 34 -24.64 -2.40 4.42
C THR A 34 -23.62 -3.48 4.08
N ARG A 35 -22.57 -3.65 4.89
CA ARG A 35 -21.43 -4.52 4.56
C ARG A 35 -21.66 -5.98 4.96
N LEU A 36 -22.44 -6.25 6.01
CA LEU A 36 -22.74 -7.61 6.45
C LEU A 36 -24.04 -8.16 5.86
N LYS A 37 -24.76 -7.37 5.05
CA LYS A 37 -26.03 -7.78 4.43
C LYS A 37 -25.92 -9.08 3.64
N SER A 38 -24.92 -9.20 2.76
CA SER A 38 -24.72 -10.40 1.94
C SER A 38 -24.45 -11.62 2.81
N MET A 39 -23.68 -11.43 3.89
CA MET A 39 -23.33 -12.48 4.83
C MET A 39 -24.52 -12.97 5.65
N MET A 40 -25.37 -12.04 6.11
CA MET A 40 -26.64 -12.37 6.76
C MET A 40 -27.48 -13.30 5.86
N GLN A 41 -27.53 -13.02 4.56
CA GLN A 41 -28.27 -13.83 3.58
C GLN A 41 -27.59 -15.19 3.33
N GLN A 42 -26.28 -15.17 3.07
CA GLN A 42 -25.47 -16.37 2.78
C GLN A 42 -25.55 -17.42 3.89
N TYR A 43 -25.55 -16.99 5.15
CA TYR A 43 -25.57 -17.87 6.31
C TYR A 43 -26.95 -18.03 6.96
N GLY A 44 -28.01 -17.53 6.30
CA GLY A 44 -29.39 -17.62 6.77
C GLY A 44 -29.58 -17.08 8.19
N CYS A 45 -28.94 -15.95 8.51
CA CYS A 45 -29.01 -15.36 9.84
C CYS A 45 -30.29 -14.55 10.00
N THR A 46 -31.01 -14.78 11.10
CA THR A 46 -32.28 -14.07 11.37
C THR A 46 -32.07 -12.73 12.09
N SER A 47 -30.93 -12.57 12.76
CA SER A 47 -30.52 -11.38 13.53
C SER A 47 -29.01 -11.20 13.50
N TYR A 48 -28.50 -10.03 13.90
CA TYR A 48 -27.06 -9.81 13.99
C TYR A 48 -26.44 -10.52 15.19
N LEU A 49 -27.23 -10.81 16.23
CA LEU A 49 -26.82 -11.70 17.32
C LEU A 49 -26.66 -13.14 16.86
N ASP A 50 -27.53 -13.64 15.97
CA ASP A 50 -27.37 -14.95 15.35
C ASP A 50 -26.10 -15.01 14.49
N LEU A 51 -25.83 -13.96 13.70
CA LEU A 51 -24.57 -13.85 12.96
C LEU A 51 -23.35 -13.90 13.90
N HIS A 52 -23.37 -13.14 15.00
CA HIS A 52 -22.29 -13.14 15.99
C HIS A 52 -22.12 -14.52 16.64
N ALA A 53 -23.21 -15.17 17.04
CA ALA A 53 -23.18 -16.50 17.65
C ALA A 53 -22.62 -17.56 16.70
N LYS A 54 -23.07 -17.57 15.43
CA LYS A 54 -22.54 -18.46 14.40
C LYS A 54 -21.06 -18.20 14.13
N ALA A 55 -20.65 -16.93 14.04
CA ALA A 55 -19.25 -16.56 13.83
C ALA A 55 -18.35 -17.04 14.98
N LYS A 56 -18.84 -16.97 16.23
CA LYS A 56 -18.14 -17.50 17.41
C LYS A 56 -18.08 -19.03 17.45
N ALA A 57 -19.10 -19.71 16.94
CA ALA A 57 -19.17 -21.16 16.89
C ALA A 57 -18.36 -21.76 15.72
N ASP A 58 -18.03 -20.97 14.70
CA ASP A 58 -17.23 -21.39 13.55
C ASP A 58 -15.76 -21.65 13.94
N ARG A 59 -15.45 -22.93 14.19
CA ARG A 59 -14.09 -23.38 14.48
C ARG A 59 -13.10 -23.17 13.33
N GLY A 60 -13.58 -23.03 12.10
CA GLY A 60 -12.74 -22.74 10.93
C GLY A 60 -12.35 -21.28 10.81
N GLY A 61 -13.04 -20.39 11.52
CA GLY A 61 -12.82 -18.93 11.49
C GLY A 61 -13.08 -18.31 10.11
N ASN A 62 -13.87 -18.95 9.26
CA ASN A 62 -14.22 -18.44 7.94
C ASN A 62 -15.17 -17.24 8.06
N MET A 63 -16.19 -17.35 8.90
CA MET A 63 -17.09 -16.22 9.19
C MET A 63 -16.34 -15.03 9.76
N GLU A 64 -15.39 -15.24 10.67
CA GLU A 64 -14.56 -14.17 11.22
C GLU A 64 -13.78 -13.44 10.11
N LYS A 65 -13.12 -14.19 9.21
CA LYS A 65 -12.39 -13.62 8.07
C LYS A 65 -13.31 -12.84 7.14
N GLU A 66 -14.48 -13.37 6.83
CA GLU A 66 -15.45 -12.68 5.98
C GLU A 66 -15.96 -11.39 6.65
N ILE A 67 -16.22 -11.40 7.97
CA ILE A 67 -16.60 -10.19 8.72
C ILE A 67 -15.50 -9.14 8.63
N VAL A 68 -14.24 -9.54 8.85
CA VAL A 68 -13.10 -8.63 8.71
C VAL A 68 -13.04 -8.06 7.29
N ASN A 69 -13.07 -8.89 6.26
CA ASN A 69 -13.00 -8.45 4.86
C ASN A 69 -14.14 -7.48 4.52
N ALA A 70 -15.36 -7.77 4.97
CA ALA A 70 -16.53 -6.93 4.73
C ALA A 70 -16.43 -5.59 5.45
N ILE A 71 -15.97 -5.56 6.71
CA ILE A 71 -15.89 -4.35 7.52
C ILE A 71 -14.68 -3.49 7.16
N THR A 72 -13.58 -4.05 6.68
CA THR A 72 -12.41 -3.27 6.27
C THR A 72 -12.71 -2.42 5.04
N THR A 73 -12.37 -1.13 5.07
CA THR A 73 -12.48 -0.25 3.91
C THR A 73 -11.17 -0.29 3.13
N ASN A 74 -11.14 -1.02 2.03
CA ASN A 74 -9.92 -1.28 1.27
C ASN A 74 -9.66 -0.27 0.12
N GLU A 75 -10.03 1.00 0.27
CA GLU A 75 -9.79 2.00 -0.77
C GLU A 75 -8.31 2.39 -0.84
N THR A 76 -7.68 2.07 -1.97
CA THR A 76 -6.26 2.36 -2.23
C THR A 76 -6.04 2.67 -3.71
N LEU A 77 -4.98 3.43 -4.01
CA LEU A 77 -4.66 3.90 -5.35
C LEU A 77 -3.16 3.78 -5.58
N PHE A 78 -2.78 3.54 -6.84
CA PHE A 78 -1.38 3.68 -7.21
C PHE A 78 -0.96 5.14 -7.02
N PHE A 79 0.19 5.34 -6.37
CA PHE A 79 0.74 6.64 -6.08
C PHE A 79 -0.25 7.58 -5.35
N ARG A 80 -1.10 7.03 -4.47
CA ARG A 80 -2.06 7.79 -3.65
C ARG A 80 -1.33 8.91 -2.92
N ASP A 81 -1.75 10.15 -3.14
CA ASP A 81 -1.03 11.37 -2.78
C ASP A 81 0.39 11.31 -3.37
N ALA A 82 0.75 12.05 -4.42
CA ALA A 82 2.08 11.88 -5.03
C ALA A 82 3.26 12.13 -4.04
N SER A 83 3.02 12.96 -3.03
CA SER A 83 4.01 13.54 -2.13
C SER A 83 4.83 12.55 -1.26
N PRO A 84 4.29 11.41 -0.75
CA PRO A 84 5.04 10.38 -0.03
C PRO A 84 6.03 9.63 -0.92
N PHE A 85 5.71 9.46 -2.21
CA PHE A 85 6.60 8.81 -3.16
C PHE A 85 7.69 9.76 -3.67
N GLU A 86 7.38 11.06 -3.77
CA GLU A 86 8.40 12.07 -4.05
C GLU A 86 9.40 12.21 -2.90
N VAL A 87 8.94 12.25 -1.64
CA VAL A 87 9.86 12.32 -0.48
C VAL A 87 10.66 11.03 -0.33
N LEU A 88 10.07 9.87 -0.65
CA LEU A 88 10.79 8.60 -0.72
C LEU A 88 11.97 8.69 -1.70
N LYS A 89 11.71 9.09 -2.96
CA LYS A 89 12.71 9.14 -4.03
C LYS A 89 13.79 10.21 -3.81
N HIS A 90 13.39 11.39 -3.34
CA HIS A 90 14.25 12.58 -3.38
C HIS A 90 14.85 12.95 -2.03
N LYS A 91 14.40 12.33 -0.93
CA LYS A 91 14.93 12.61 0.41
C LYS A 91 15.28 11.35 1.19
N ILE A 92 14.30 10.50 1.48
CA ILE A 92 14.48 9.35 2.38
C ILE A 92 15.53 8.37 1.83
N LEU A 93 15.39 7.97 0.55
CA LEU A 93 16.34 7.03 -0.06
C LEU A 93 17.76 7.60 -0.20
N PRO A 94 17.97 8.82 -0.73
CA PRO A 94 19.31 9.41 -0.78
C PRO A 94 19.99 9.51 0.59
N ASP A 95 19.27 9.95 1.62
CA ASP A 95 19.82 10.09 2.98
C ASP A 95 20.21 8.72 3.56
N LEU A 96 19.34 7.72 3.43
CA LEU A 96 19.60 6.35 3.90
C LEU A 96 20.85 5.76 3.22
N ILE A 97 20.96 5.95 1.90
CA ILE A 97 22.10 5.45 1.12
C ILE A 97 23.39 6.17 1.52
N ASP A 98 23.37 7.50 1.72
CA ASP A 98 24.56 8.26 2.14
C ASP A 98 25.02 7.86 3.55
N ALA A 99 24.08 7.65 4.47
CA ALA A 99 24.38 7.18 5.82
C ALA A 99 25.06 5.79 5.79
N ARG A 100 24.54 4.86 4.98
CA ARG A 100 25.05 3.48 4.92
C ARG A 100 26.30 3.30 4.07
N SER A 101 26.48 4.11 3.04
CA SER A 101 27.67 4.07 2.17
C SER A 101 28.96 4.40 2.92
N LYS A 102 28.87 5.08 4.07
CA LYS A 102 30.00 5.41 4.94
C LYS A 102 30.43 4.23 5.83
N SER A 103 29.54 3.26 6.06
CA SER A 103 29.75 2.13 6.99
C SER A 103 29.86 0.79 6.26
N ALA A 104 29.16 0.60 5.14
CA ALA A 104 29.24 -0.61 4.33
C ALA A 104 30.46 -0.56 3.40
N SER A 105 31.11 -1.70 3.17
CA SER A 105 32.24 -1.91 2.24
C SER A 105 31.87 -1.77 0.75
N GLY A 106 30.91 -0.88 0.44
CA GLY A 106 30.66 -0.31 -0.87
C GLY A 106 29.74 -1.11 -1.79
N ARG A 107 29.25 -2.29 -1.39
CA ARG A 107 28.33 -3.10 -2.21
C ARG A 107 27.24 -3.73 -1.35
N ASN A 108 26.02 -3.77 -1.88
CA ASN A 108 24.85 -4.45 -1.33
C ASN A 108 24.21 -3.78 -0.08
N ILE A 109 23.85 -2.50 -0.21
CA ILE A 109 23.18 -1.74 0.88
C ILE A 109 21.79 -2.35 1.13
N PRO A 110 21.47 -2.84 2.34
CA PRO A 110 20.14 -3.35 2.64
C PRO A 110 19.12 -2.21 2.68
N ILE A 111 17.94 -2.44 2.10
CA ILE A 111 16.78 -1.53 2.16
C ILE A 111 15.53 -2.37 2.44
N ARG A 112 15.08 -2.35 3.70
CA ARG A 112 13.90 -3.06 4.19
C ARG A 112 12.75 -2.08 4.39
N ILE A 113 11.69 -2.28 3.62
CA ILE A 113 10.50 -1.42 3.66
C ILE A 113 9.30 -2.23 4.12
N TRP A 114 8.45 -1.65 4.95
CA TRP A 114 7.16 -2.22 5.33
C TRP A 114 6.01 -1.28 4.98
N SER A 115 5.06 -1.74 4.17
CA SER A 115 3.75 -1.12 3.99
C SER A 115 2.74 -1.82 4.90
N ALA A 116 2.40 -1.15 6.00
CA ALA A 116 1.43 -1.55 7.00
C ALA A 116 0.03 -1.12 6.57
N ALA A 117 -0.88 -2.10 6.44
CA ALA A 117 -2.20 -1.98 5.80
C ALA A 117 -2.11 -1.70 4.29
N CYS A 118 -1.45 -2.60 3.57
CA CYS A 118 -1.19 -2.44 2.13
C CYS A 118 -2.42 -2.59 1.24
N SER A 119 -3.58 -3.00 1.78
CA SER A 119 -4.80 -3.30 1.05
C SER A 119 -4.49 -4.20 -0.15
N THR A 120 -5.00 -3.88 -1.33
CA THR A 120 -4.85 -4.67 -2.57
C THR A 120 -3.51 -4.46 -3.28
N GLY A 121 -2.50 -3.88 -2.60
CA GLY A 121 -1.09 -3.89 -3.01
C GLY A 121 -0.59 -2.69 -3.82
N GLN A 122 -1.47 -1.75 -4.17
CA GLN A 122 -1.12 -0.58 -4.99
C GLN A 122 -0.01 0.27 -4.35
N GLU A 123 -0.05 0.49 -3.02
CA GLU A 123 1.00 1.22 -2.32
C GLU A 123 2.35 0.49 -2.41
N VAL A 124 2.36 -0.82 -2.16
CA VAL A 124 3.57 -1.67 -2.23
C VAL A 124 4.19 -1.61 -3.62
N TYR A 125 3.38 -1.74 -4.67
CA TYR A 125 3.89 -1.66 -6.04
C TYR A 125 4.29 -0.24 -6.44
N SER A 126 3.65 0.80 -5.93
CA SER A 126 4.12 2.18 -6.11
C SER A 126 5.46 2.43 -5.43
N ILE A 127 5.68 1.87 -4.23
CA ILE A 127 6.99 1.90 -3.56
C ILE A 127 8.03 1.17 -4.42
N ALA A 128 7.73 -0.04 -4.90
CA ALA A 128 8.64 -0.83 -5.71
C ALA A 128 9.03 -0.13 -7.02
N ILE A 129 8.05 0.47 -7.72
CA ILE A 129 8.28 1.28 -8.91
C ILE A 129 9.13 2.52 -8.57
N ALA A 130 8.81 3.23 -7.49
CA ALA A 130 9.57 4.41 -7.08
C ALA A 130 11.04 4.09 -6.80
N LEU A 131 11.33 2.95 -6.14
CA LEU A 131 12.69 2.44 -5.93
C LEU A 131 13.39 2.16 -7.25
N ARG A 132 12.72 1.44 -8.16
CA ARG A 132 13.26 1.10 -9.49
C ARG A 132 13.60 2.34 -10.30
N GLU A 133 12.77 3.39 -10.21
CA GLU A 133 13.01 4.65 -10.91
C GLU A 133 14.12 5.50 -10.29
N ALA A 134 14.19 5.56 -8.96
CA ALA A 134 15.21 6.34 -8.27
C ALA A 134 16.61 5.71 -8.37
N LEU A 135 16.69 4.38 -8.25
CA LEU A 135 17.97 3.67 -8.13
C LEU A 135 18.45 3.07 -9.47
N GLY A 136 17.54 2.85 -10.42
CA GLY A 136 17.85 2.23 -11.70
C GLY A 136 18.32 0.78 -11.55
N ASN A 137 19.64 0.57 -11.59
CA ASN A 137 20.21 -0.77 -11.39
C ASN A 137 20.21 -1.12 -9.90
N LEU A 138 19.42 -2.14 -9.54
CA LEU A 138 19.22 -2.56 -8.16
C LEU A 138 20.32 -3.50 -7.63
N SER A 139 21.29 -3.92 -8.44
CA SER A 139 22.35 -4.87 -8.04
C SER A 139 23.24 -4.41 -6.88
N ASN A 140 23.27 -3.12 -6.58
CA ASN A 140 24.00 -2.57 -5.43
C ASN A 140 23.18 -2.58 -4.13
N PHE A 141 21.93 -3.05 -4.16
CA PHE A 141 20.99 -2.95 -3.06
C PHE A 141 20.32 -4.30 -2.77
N GLN A 142 20.17 -4.63 -1.49
CA GLN A 142 19.36 -5.75 -1.05
C GLN A 142 17.99 -5.22 -0.61
N ILE A 143 17.06 -5.11 -1.57
CA ILE A 143 15.72 -4.56 -1.33
C ILE A 143 14.75 -5.67 -0.91
N SER A 144 14.00 -5.42 0.15
CA SER A 144 12.86 -6.25 0.55
C SER A 144 11.69 -5.37 0.96
N ILE A 145 10.53 -5.56 0.33
CA ILE A 145 9.30 -4.85 0.68
C ILE A 145 8.32 -5.85 1.29
N LEU A 146 7.92 -5.62 2.53
CA LEU A 146 6.85 -6.35 3.18
C LEU A 146 5.54 -5.56 3.02
N GLY A 147 4.53 -6.14 2.40
CA GLY A 147 3.15 -5.66 2.45
C GLY A 147 2.37 -6.48 3.46
N THR A 148 1.70 -5.83 4.41
CA THR A 148 0.79 -6.54 5.32
C THR A 148 -0.59 -5.93 5.33
N ASP A 149 -1.62 -6.76 5.36
CA ASP A 149 -2.99 -6.32 5.59
C ASP A 149 -3.73 -7.34 6.47
N ILE A 150 -4.82 -6.92 7.11
CA ILE A 150 -5.65 -7.82 7.90
C ILE A 150 -6.60 -8.64 7.02
N SER A 151 -6.98 -8.11 5.86
CA SER A 151 -7.87 -8.77 4.92
C SER A 151 -7.14 -9.84 4.09
N ASP A 152 -7.59 -11.09 4.20
CA ASP A 152 -7.05 -12.20 3.40
C ASP A 152 -7.25 -11.98 1.90
N ASP A 153 -8.41 -11.43 1.51
CA ASP A 153 -8.76 -11.16 0.11
C ASP A 153 -7.86 -10.07 -0.47
N ALA A 154 -7.60 -9.02 0.32
CA ALA A 154 -6.73 -7.93 -0.09
C ALA A 154 -5.29 -8.42 -0.28
N VAL A 155 -4.76 -9.19 0.68
CA VAL A 155 -3.42 -9.82 0.61
C VAL A 155 -3.31 -10.75 -0.59
N THR A 156 -4.32 -11.59 -0.83
CA THR A 156 -4.33 -12.53 -1.95
C THR A 156 -4.31 -11.79 -3.29
N LYS A 157 -5.16 -10.76 -3.44
CA LYS A 157 -5.17 -9.91 -4.62
C LYS A 157 -3.85 -9.17 -4.82
N ALA A 158 -3.28 -8.60 -3.76
CA ALA A 158 -1.99 -7.92 -3.79
C ALA A 158 -0.87 -8.85 -4.24
N SER A 159 -0.81 -10.07 -3.70
CA SER A 159 0.18 -11.09 -4.08
C SER A 159 0.05 -11.55 -5.53
N TYR A 160 -1.17 -11.59 -6.08
CA TYR A 160 -1.40 -11.92 -7.48
C TYR A 160 -1.03 -10.75 -8.41
N GLY A 161 -1.31 -9.51 -7.99
CA GLY A 161 -0.90 -8.29 -8.68
C GLY A 161 -1.62 -8.04 -10.01
N LYS A 162 -2.85 -8.54 -10.17
CA LYS A 162 -3.74 -8.23 -11.30
C LYS A 162 -4.77 -7.18 -10.90
N TYR A 163 -4.93 -6.17 -11.74
CA TYR A 163 -5.79 -5.01 -11.53
C TYR A 163 -6.68 -4.78 -12.75
N ASN A 164 -7.91 -4.33 -12.50
CA ASN A 164 -8.83 -3.98 -13.59
C ASN A 164 -8.56 -2.56 -14.11
N LYS A 165 -9.30 -2.17 -15.17
CA LYS A 165 -9.18 -0.85 -15.79
C LYS A 165 -9.39 0.30 -14.79
N PHE A 166 -10.44 0.24 -13.97
CA PHE A 166 -10.76 1.29 -13.00
C PHE A 166 -9.65 1.51 -11.97
N GLU A 167 -9.01 0.43 -11.50
CA GLU A 167 -7.90 0.51 -10.55
C GLU A 167 -6.63 1.07 -11.17
N ILE A 168 -6.38 0.74 -12.43
CA ILE A 168 -5.19 1.20 -13.18
C ILE A 168 -5.31 2.68 -13.56
N GLU A 169 -6.48 3.14 -13.99
CA GLU A 169 -6.68 4.54 -14.42
C GLU A 169 -6.57 5.54 -13.26
N ARG A 170 -6.64 5.07 -12.00
CA ARG A 170 -6.49 5.91 -10.81
C ARG A 170 -5.03 5.96 -10.35
N GLY A 171 -4.31 6.98 -10.81
CA GLY A 171 -3.00 7.37 -10.29
C GLY A 171 -1.79 6.85 -11.05
N LEU A 172 -1.96 6.00 -12.07
CA LEU A 172 -0.88 5.63 -12.99
C LEU A 172 -0.92 6.49 -14.26
N SER A 173 0.25 6.99 -14.66
CA SER A 173 0.42 7.53 -16.01
C SER A 173 0.53 6.40 -17.04
N GLN A 174 0.13 6.66 -18.29
CA GLN A 174 0.24 5.68 -19.37
C GLN A 174 1.70 5.19 -19.56
N GLN A 175 2.67 6.07 -19.35
CA GLN A 175 4.08 5.72 -19.41
C GLN A 175 4.47 4.69 -18.34
N THR A 176 4.01 4.90 -17.09
CA THR A 176 4.25 3.98 -15.97
C THR A 176 3.58 2.64 -16.23
N LEU A 177 2.33 2.67 -16.70
CA LEU A 177 1.56 1.48 -17.04
C LEU A 177 2.28 0.62 -18.09
N ASN A 178 2.66 1.20 -19.23
CA ASN A 178 3.34 0.50 -20.30
C ASN A 178 4.71 -0.07 -19.86
N LYS A 179 5.38 0.60 -18.91
CA LYS A 179 6.70 0.19 -18.44
C LYS A 179 6.64 -0.96 -17.45
N TYR A 180 5.68 -0.97 -16.51
CA TYR A 180 5.69 -1.89 -15.36
C TYR A 180 4.55 -2.91 -15.34
N PHE A 181 3.61 -2.86 -16.28
CA PHE A 181 2.52 -3.81 -16.36
C PHE A 181 2.46 -4.50 -17.71
N THR A 182 1.77 -5.63 -17.75
CA THR A 182 1.44 -6.39 -18.96
C THR A 182 -0.07 -6.57 -19.01
N LEU A 183 -0.67 -6.30 -20.17
CA LEU A 183 -2.09 -6.56 -20.41
C LEU A 183 -2.33 -8.08 -20.38
N MET A 184 -3.27 -8.53 -19.56
CA MET A 184 -3.65 -9.92 -19.36
C MET A 184 -5.17 -10.07 -19.36
N GLY A 185 -5.73 -10.41 -20.52
CA GLY A 185 -7.18 -10.52 -20.72
C GLY A 185 -7.85 -9.16 -20.55
N ASP A 186 -8.71 -9.07 -19.54
CA ASP A 186 -9.52 -7.90 -19.19
C ASP A 186 -8.85 -6.94 -18.18
N GLY A 187 -7.59 -7.21 -17.80
CA GLY A 187 -6.88 -6.40 -16.80
C GLY A 187 -5.37 -6.34 -17.04
N TRP A 188 -4.67 -5.73 -16.09
CA TRP A 188 -3.23 -5.56 -16.14
C TRP A 188 -2.60 -6.30 -14.98
N LYS A 189 -1.52 -7.02 -15.26
CA LYS A 189 -0.69 -7.66 -14.24
C LYS A 189 0.62 -6.88 -14.09
N ILE A 190 1.01 -6.58 -12.86
CA ILE A 190 2.34 -6.02 -12.59
C ILE A 190 3.42 -7.00 -13.08
N LYS A 191 4.48 -6.49 -13.70
CA LYS A 191 5.57 -7.33 -14.20
C LYS A 191 6.26 -8.07 -13.05
N ASP A 192 6.65 -9.32 -13.33
CA ASP A 192 7.20 -10.21 -12.30
C ASP A 192 8.49 -9.68 -11.67
N GLU A 193 9.28 -8.88 -12.40
CA GLU A 193 10.49 -8.22 -11.85
C GLU A 193 10.18 -7.22 -10.73
N ILE A 194 9.04 -6.53 -10.80
CA ILE A 194 8.59 -5.62 -9.74
C ILE A 194 7.91 -6.43 -8.64
N ARG A 195 7.10 -7.43 -9.03
CA ARG A 195 6.40 -8.32 -8.09
C ARG A 195 7.37 -9.03 -7.16
N ALA A 196 8.50 -9.50 -7.66
CA ALA A 196 9.52 -10.22 -6.90
C ALA A 196 10.19 -9.37 -5.80
N MET A 197 10.04 -8.04 -5.82
CA MET A 197 10.57 -7.16 -4.76
C MET A 197 9.73 -7.20 -3.48
N ALA A 198 8.51 -7.73 -3.56
CA ALA A 198 7.52 -7.68 -2.48
C ALA A 198 7.11 -9.06 -1.96
N VAL A 199 6.89 -9.14 -0.66
CA VAL A 199 6.26 -10.28 0.02
C VAL A 199 5.02 -9.78 0.73
N PHE A 200 3.91 -10.49 0.59
CA PHE A 200 2.64 -10.14 1.23
C PHE A 200 2.32 -11.12 2.36
N LYS A 201 1.83 -10.61 3.49
CA LYS A 201 1.43 -11.42 4.64
C LYS A 201 0.17 -10.86 5.29
N LYS A 202 -0.70 -11.76 5.78
CA LYS A 202 -1.77 -11.34 6.69
C LYS A 202 -1.18 -10.89 8.02
N PHE A 203 -1.58 -9.72 8.50
CA PHE A 203 -1.20 -9.23 9.81
C PHE A 203 -2.23 -8.25 10.37
N ASN A 204 -2.51 -8.38 11.66
CA ASN A 204 -3.33 -7.43 12.41
C ASN A 204 -2.40 -6.51 13.22
N LEU A 205 -2.44 -5.20 12.97
CA LEU A 205 -1.60 -4.19 13.64
C LEU A 205 -1.83 -4.11 15.16
N MET A 206 -2.92 -4.67 15.67
CA MET A 206 -3.20 -4.77 17.10
C MET A 206 -2.36 -5.87 17.78
N LYS A 207 -1.84 -6.83 17.01
CA LYS A 207 -1.02 -7.93 17.55
C LYS A 207 0.40 -7.47 17.90
N PRO A 208 1.17 -8.25 18.68
CA PRO A 208 2.59 -7.98 18.92
C PRO A 208 3.40 -8.05 17.62
N PHE A 209 4.42 -7.19 17.48
CA PHE A 209 5.29 -7.13 16.30
C PHE A 209 6.51 -8.07 16.44
N ALA A 210 6.45 -9.03 17.36
CA ALA A 210 7.52 -9.98 17.60
C ALA A 210 7.87 -10.74 16.30
N GLY A 211 9.17 -10.80 15.97
CA GLY A 211 9.66 -11.51 14.79
C GLY A 211 9.62 -10.72 13.47
N PHE A 212 9.14 -9.47 13.44
CA PHE A 212 9.20 -8.63 12.22
C PHE A 212 10.62 -8.18 11.85
N GLY A 213 11.53 -8.16 12.84
CA GLY A 213 12.86 -7.58 12.69
C GLY A 213 12.81 -6.06 12.59
N LYS A 214 13.85 -5.47 12.00
CA LYS A 214 13.96 -4.03 11.81
C LYS A 214 13.66 -3.60 10.38
N PHE A 215 13.12 -2.40 10.21
CA PHE A 215 12.85 -1.77 8.93
C PHE A 215 13.51 -0.40 8.83
N ASP A 216 13.92 -0.06 7.62
CA ASP A 216 14.51 1.23 7.31
C ASP A 216 13.41 2.26 7.03
N ILE A 217 12.33 1.80 6.40
CA ILE A 217 11.21 2.66 6.02
C ILE A 217 9.90 1.93 6.32
N VAL A 218 8.98 2.59 7.02
CA VAL A 218 7.63 2.09 7.25
C VAL A 218 6.63 3.07 6.66
N PHE A 219 5.73 2.57 5.82
CA PHE A 219 4.52 3.25 5.39
C PHE A 219 3.37 2.72 6.23
N CYS A 220 2.66 3.59 6.94
CA CYS A 220 1.45 3.27 7.69
C CYS A 220 0.42 4.36 7.41
N ARG A 221 -0.28 4.24 6.27
CA ARG A 221 -1.07 5.32 5.67
C ARG A 221 -2.54 4.95 5.60
N ASN A 222 -3.39 5.93 5.93
CA ASN A 222 -4.84 5.89 5.84
C ASN A 222 -5.51 4.73 6.60
N VAL A 223 -4.83 4.14 7.59
CA VAL A 223 -5.36 3.04 8.41
C VAL A 223 -5.63 3.46 9.85
N ALA A 224 -4.76 4.30 10.44
CA ALA A 224 -4.87 4.65 11.86
C ALA A 224 -6.11 5.48 12.19
N ILE A 225 -6.80 6.02 11.18
CA ILE A 225 -8.09 6.73 11.29
C ILE A 225 -9.23 5.81 11.77
N TYR A 226 -9.06 4.49 11.72
CA TYR A 226 -10.05 3.51 12.18
C TYR A 226 -9.82 3.04 13.63
N PHE A 227 -8.72 3.47 14.25
CA PHE A 227 -8.34 3.05 15.60
C PHE A 227 -8.77 4.07 16.66
N THR A 228 -8.92 3.62 17.90
CA THR A 228 -9.11 4.54 19.03
C THR A 228 -7.82 5.35 19.26
N PRO A 229 -7.87 6.51 19.95
CA PRO A 229 -6.67 7.27 20.25
C PRO A 229 -5.59 6.46 21.00
N ALA A 230 -5.99 5.58 21.93
CA ALA A 230 -5.09 4.72 22.68
C ALA A 230 -4.43 3.67 21.77
N ASP A 231 -5.21 3.04 20.90
CA ASP A 231 -4.71 2.04 19.96
C ASP A 231 -3.78 2.66 18.91
N LYS A 232 -4.15 3.85 18.41
CA LYS A 232 -3.32 4.63 17.50
C LYS A 232 -1.93 4.88 18.11
N LYS A 233 -1.88 5.36 19.36
CA LYS A 233 -0.62 5.55 20.11
C LYS A 233 0.17 4.24 20.20
N MET A 234 -0.48 3.17 20.65
CA MET A 234 0.14 1.86 20.83
C MET A 234 0.72 1.29 19.52
N VAL A 235 0.00 1.41 18.40
CA VAL A 235 0.48 0.98 17.08
C VAL A 235 1.72 1.76 16.66
N PHE A 236 1.73 3.10 16.81
CA PHE A 236 2.89 3.89 16.42
C PHE A 236 4.10 3.66 17.33
N GLU A 237 3.90 3.42 18.62
CA GLU A 237 4.99 3.03 19.53
C GLU A 237 5.58 1.65 19.17
N LYS A 238 4.74 0.69 18.77
CA LYS A 238 5.21 -0.59 18.21
C LYS A 238 5.97 -0.39 16.90
N ILE A 239 5.50 0.49 16.01
CA ILE A 239 6.21 0.83 14.77
C ILE A 239 7.60 1.40 15.09
N ALA A 240 7.70 2.33 16.06
CA ALA A 240 8.99 2.87 16.49
C ALA A 240 9.95 1.76 16.96
N SER A 241 9.44 0.74 17.67
CA SER A 241 10.25 -0.39 18.14
C SER A 241 10.83 -1.26 17.02
N VAL A 242 10.23 -1.29 15.84
CA VAL A 242 10.71 -2.06 14.67
C VAL A 242 11.36 -1.19 13.60
N LEU A 243 11.46 0.13 13.81
CA LEU A 243 12.20 1.01 12.93
C LEU A 243 13.69 1.02 13.32
N GLU A 244 14.57 1.16 12.33
CA GLU A 244 15.98 1.48 12.57
C GLU A 244 16.11 2.90 13.15
N PRO A 245 17.15 3.20 13.95
CA PRO A 245 17.35 4.53 14.52
C PRO A 245 17.42 5.66 13.48
N ASP A 246 17.95 5.38 12.29
CA ASP A 246 18.02 6.29 11.15
C ASP A 246 16.83 6.14 10.19
N GLY A 247 15.88 5.27 10.53
CA GLY A 247 14.75 4.93 9.68
C GLY A 247 13.69 6.03 9.58
N SER A 248 12.72 5.83 8.69
CA SER A 248 11.68 6.81 8.40
C SER A 248 10.28 6.20 8.40
N LEU A 249 9.33 6.89 9.02
CA LEU A 249 7.91 6.59 9.02
C LEU A 249 7.17 7.58 8.11
N VAL A 250 6.35 7.05 7.23
CA VAL A 250 5.50 7.80 6.31
C VAL A 250 4.03 7.50 6.62
N ILE A 251 3.25 8.54 6.89
CA ILE A 251 1.81 8.45 7.23
C ILE A 251 0.95 9.11 6.13
N GLY A 252 -0.37 8.95 6.21
CA GLY A 252 -1.30 9.56 5.24
C GLY A 252 -1.24 11.08 5.27
N SER A 253 -1.52 11.73 4.15
CA SER A 253 -1.37 13.20 4.01
C SER A 253 -2.31 14.01 4.92
N THR A 254 -3.40 13.40 5.37
CA THR A 254 -4.37 13.99 6.30
C THR A 254 -4.15 13.57 7.76
N GLU A 255 -3.12 12.76 8.02
CA GLU A 255 -2.81 12.26 9.34
C GLU A 255 -1.71 13.07 10.02
N SER A 256 -1.70 13.02 11.35
CA SER A 256 -0.65 13.61 12.18
C SER A 256 -0.36 12.73 13.39
N LEU A 257 0.91 12.73 13.82
CA LEU A 257 1.36 12.15 15.09
C LEU A 257 1.45 13.18 16.23
N THR A 258 1.16 14.46 15.96
CA THR A 258 1.10 15.47 17.01
C THR A 258 0.08 15.07 18.08
N GLY A 259 0.52 15.01 19.34
CA GLY A 259 -0.33 14.59 20.46
C GLY A 259 -0.64 13.09 20.52
N VAL A 260 -0.07 12.28 19.63
CA VAL A 260 -0.27 10.82 19.60
C VAL A 260 0.84 10.10 20.38
N THR A 261 2.10 10.37 20.05
CA THR A 261 3.28 9.77 20.70
C THR A 261 4.48 10.70 20.63
N GLY A 262 5.38 10.60 21.62
CA GLY A 262 6.65 11.35 21.66
C GLY A 262 7.83 10.60 21.02
N MET A 263 7.61 9.42 20.44
CA MET A 263 8.68 8.58 19.87
C MET A 263 9.17 9.04 18.50
N PHE A 264 8.50 10.02 17.88
CA PHE A 264 8.81 10.48 16.53
C PHE A 264 8.97 12.00 16.45
N GLU A 265 9.96 12.43 15.68
CA GLU A 265 10.14 13.83 15.29
C GLU A 265 9.67 14.04 13.83
N PRO A 266 8.84 15.07 13.56
CA PRO A 266 8.45 15.41 12.19
C PRO A 266 9.61 16.05 11.43
N LYS A 267 9.90 15.51 10.24
CA LYS A 267 10.81 16.07 9.25
C LYS A 267 10.01 16.57 8.05
N ARG A 268 10.43 17.71 7.50
CA ARG A 268 9.76 18.35 6.35
C ARG A 268 10.67 18.32 5.14
N TYR A 269 10.10 17.96 4.00
CA TYR A 269 10.77 18.07 2.71
C TYR A 269 9.75 18.48 1.66
N MET A 270 10.00 19.62 1.01
CA MET A 270 9.03 20.28 0.13
C MET A 270 7.68 20.47 0.85
N ARG A 271 6.59 19.89 0.31
CA ARG A 271 5.23 19.94 0.87
C ARG A 271 4.86 18.67 1.64
N SER A 272 5.83 17.79 1.91
CA SER A 272 5.64 16.51 2.58
C SER A 272 6.18 16.54 4.01
N ILE A 273 5.51 15.80 4.89
CA ILE A 273 6.00 15.50 6.24
C ILE A 273 6.24 13.99 6.32
N PHE A 274 7.38 13.61 6.85
CA PHE A 274 7.69 12.24 7.27
C PHE A 274 8.26 12.30 8.68
N TYR A 275 8.42 11.16 9.34
CA TYR A 275 8.80 11.08 10.74
C TYR A 275 10.04 10.22 10.91
N GLN A 276 10.90 10.57 11.86
CA GLN A 276 12.03 9.75 12.26
C GLN A 276 11.97 9.48 13.76
N PRO A 277 12.49 8.34 14.25
CA PRO A 277 12.57 8.07 15.67
C PRO A 277 13.34 9.16 16.41
N VAL A 278 12.90 9.52 17.61
CA VAL A 278 13.67 10.42 18.48
C VAL A 278 14.90 9.66 18.99
N ALA A 279 16.09 10.25 18.86
CA ALA A 279 17.33 9.63 19.34
C ALA A 279 17.22 9.30 20.85
N GLY A 280 17.52 8.05 21.23
CA GLY A 280 17.43 7.59 22.62
C GLY A 280 16.04 7.18 23.11
N SER A 281 15.00 7.32 22.27
CA SER A 281 13.65 6.81 22.59
C SER A 281 13.56 5.29 22.37
N SER A 282 14.18 4.51 23.26
CA SER A 282 13.83 3.09 23.35
C SER A 282 12.45 3.00 24.02
N PRO A 283 11.50 2.21 23.52
CA PRO A 283 10.23 2.02 24.22
C PRO A 283 10.56 1.51 25.63
N LEU A 284 10.01 2.18 26.64
CA LEU A 284 10.13 1.77 28.04
C LEU A 284 9.78 0.29 28.10
N THR A 285 10.77 -0.55 28.35
CA THR A 285 10.57 -1.96 28.59
C THR A 285 9.73 -2.03 29.87
N PRO A 286 8.55 -2.67 29.89
CA PRO A 286 7.84 -2.88 31.14
C PRO A 286 8.78 -3.69 32.05
N THR A 287 9.25 -3.06 33.11
CA THR A 287 10.01 -3.72 34.17
C THR A 287 9.13 -4.81 34.77
N GLY A 288 9.56 -6.07 34.63
CA GLY A 288 9.05 -7.17 35.44
C GLY A 288 8.21 -8.20 34.71
N PHE A 289 8.79 -8.95 33.78
CA PHE A 289 8.58 -10.41 33.66
C PHE A 289 9.87 -11.04 33.15
N SER A 290 10.61 -11.69 34.05
CA SER A 290 11.78 -12.48 33.71
C SER A 290 11.33 -13.72 32.96
N TYR A 291 11.51 -13.75 31.64
CA TYR A 291 11.57 -15.01 30.91
C TYR A 291 13.00 -15.53 31.04
N ALA A 292 13.17 -16.62 31.81
CA ALA A 292 14.40 -17.38 31.80
C ALA A 292 14.72 -17.78 30.36
N GLN A 293 15.83 -17.27 29.83
CA GLN A 293 16.35 -17.63 28.51
C GLN A 293 16.77 -19.10 28.54
N ALA A 294 16.02 -19.95 27.83
CA ALA A 294 16.53 -21.25 27.41
C ALA A 294 17.54 -21.02 26.26
N PRO A 295 18.70 -21.70 26.26
CA PRO A 295 19.71 -21.49 25.22
C PRO A 295 19.22 -22.02 23.87
N ALA A 296 19.45 -21.23 22.82
CA ALA A 296 19.20 -21.62 21.44
C ALA A 296 20.12 -22.79 21.03
N PRO A 297 19.64 -23.80 20.29
CA PRO A 297 20.51 -24.85 19.77
C PRO A 297 21.39 -24.27 18.66
N GLY A 298 22.70 -24.27 18.90
CA GLY A 298 23.71 -23.89 17.92
C GLY A 298 23.88 -24.96 16.85
N PHE A 299 23.80 -24.56 15.58
CA PHE A 299 24.28 -25.38 14.47
C PHE A 299 25.79 -25.19 14.35
N ALA A 300 26.56 -26.12 14.93
CA ALA A 300 27.97 -26.30 14.66
C ALA A 300 28.13 -27.48 13.68
N GLY A 301 28.67 -27.19 12.50
CA GLY A 301 29.09 -28.22 11.56
C GLY A 301 30.29 -29.00 12.10
N THR A 302 30.23 -30.33 11.99
CA THR A 302 31.41 -31.21 12.04
C THR A 302 31.25 -32.31 11.00
N ALA A 303 32.38 -32.63 10.37
CA ALA A 303 32.51 -33.58 9.29
C ALA A 303 32.83 -35.01 9.79
N ALA A 304 32.56 -35.96 8.88
CA ALA A 304 33.17 -37.28 8.70
C ALA A 304 32.78 -38.44 9.64
N ALA A 305 32.22 -39.51 9.05
CA ALA A 305 32.85 -40.84 9.05
C ALA A 305 32.10 -41.83 8.13
N SER A 306 32.86 -42.51 7.28
CA SER A 306 32.46 -43.63 6.43
C SER A 306 32.25 -44.89 7.27
N VAL A 307 31.10 -45.56 7.16
CA VAL A 307 30.92 -46.97 7.52
C VAL A 307 30.00 -47.64 6.49
N ALA A 308 30.37 -48.86 6.09
CA ALA A 308 29.92 -49.60 4.93
C ALA A 308 28.45 -50.09 4.96
N ARG A 309 27.90 -50.25 3.75
CA ARG A 309 26.58 -50.81 3.42
C ARG A 309 26.45 -52.31 3.75
N PRO A 310 25.23 -52.78 4.08
CA PRO A 310 24.72 -54.06 3.60
C PRO A 310 24.00 -53.87 2.25
N SER A 311 24.32 -54.72 1.28
CA SER A 311 23.75 -54.77 -0.06
C SER A 311 22.38 -55.47 -0.08
N LEU A 312 21.35 -54.77 -0.57
CA LEU A 312 20.08 -55.38 -0.99
C LEU A 312 20.16 -55.78 -2.48
N PRO A 313 19.53 -56.90 -2.90
CA PRO A 313 19.67 -57.43 -4.24
C PRO A 313 18.97 -56.58 -5.30
N VAL A 314 19.66 -56.36 -6.42
CA VAL A 314 19.15 -55.69 -7.63
C VAL A 314 18.32 -56.70 -8.44
N PRO A 315 17.06 -56.39 -8.82
CA PRO A 315 16.34 -57.19 -9.79
C PRO A 315 16.90 -56.95 -11.20
N ARG A 316 17.18 -58.05 -11.91
CA ARG A 316 17.72 -58.10 -13.27
C ARG A 316 16.67 -57.58 -14.28
N PRO A 317 17.05 -56.82 -15.33
CA PRO A 317 16.12 -56.39 -16.37
C PRO A 317 15.71 -57.57 -17.26
N THR A 318 14.40 -57.81 -17.40
CA THR A 318 13.82 -58.70 -18.41
C THR A 318 13.73 -58.01 -19.78
N PRO A 319 13.79 -58.75 -20.90
CA PRO A 319 13.85 -58.18 -22.24
C PRO A 319 12.52 -57.54 -22.65
N VAL A 320 12.61 -56.36 -23.27
CA VAL A 320 11.47 -55.69 -23.91
C VAL A 320 11.07 -56.47 -25.17
N ALA A 321 9.94 -57.15 -25.12
CA ALA A 321 9.25 -57.64 -26.31
C ALA A 321 8.44 -56.49 -26.93
N ALA A 322 8.54 -56.37 -28.25
CA ALA A 322 7.93 -55.32 -29.07
C ALA A 322 6.40 -55.22 -28.85
N SER A 323 5.91 -54.03 -28.52
CA SER A 323 4.48 -53.72 -28.60
C SER A 323 4.21 -52.75 -29.74
N VAL A 324 3.39 -53.24 -30.66
CA VAL A 324 2.78 -52.60 -31.83
C VAL A 324 2.27 -51.19 -31.55
N SER A 325 2.60 -50.26 -32.44
CA SER A 325 2.11 -48.88 -32.47
C SER A 325 0.58 -48.80 -32.58
N PRO A 326 -0.11 -47.90 -31.85
CA PRO A 326 -1.51 -47.62 -32.09
C PRO A 326 -1.70 -46.86 -33.42
N PRO A 327 -2.80 -47.08 -34.16
CA PRO A 327 -3.02 -46.44 -35.46
C PRO A 327 -3.31 -44.94 -35.29
N ARG A 328 -2.76 -44.17 -36.23
CA ARG A 328 -2.94 -42.73 -36.41
C ARG A 328 -4.43 -42.39 -36.59
N PRO A 329 -4.96 -41.32 -35.97
CA PRO A 329 -6.32 -40.88 -36.26
C PRO A 329 -6.44 -40.41 -37.71
N ALA A 330 -7.46 -40.93 -38.41
CA ALA A 330 -7.76 -40.60 -39.79
C ALA A 330 -8.22 -39.13 -39.94
N PRO A 331 -7.95 -38.48 -41.10
CA PRO A 331 -8.42 -37.12 -41.38
C PRO A 331 -9.95 -37.10 -41.50
N ARG A 332 -10.58 -36.14 -40.81
CA ARG A 332 -12.02 -35.94 -40.82
C ARG A 332 -12.48 -35.56 -42.24
N ALA A 333 -13.40 -36.34 -42.79
CA ALA A 333 -14.00 -36.11 -44.10
C ALA A 333 -14.81 -34.80 -44.14
N VAL A 334 -14.62 -34.05 -45.21
CA VAL A 334 -15.38 -32.87 -45.61
C VAL A 334 -16.68 -33.35 -46.28
N PRO A 335 -17.88 -32.88 -45.89
CA PRO A 335 -19.07 -33.11 -46.69
C PRO A 335 -19.07 -32.21 -47.94
N ALA A 336 -19.39 -32.81 -49.08
CA ALA A 336 -19.48 -32.17 -50.38
C ALA A 336 -20.62 -31.13 -50.45
N THR A 337 -20.26 -29.98 -51.03
CA THR A 337 -21.05 -29.07 -51.88
C THR A 337 -22.55 -29.34 -52.06
N ALA A 338 -23.37 -28.44 -51.53
CA ALA A 338 -24.66 -28.06 -52.09
C ALA A 338 -24.50 -26.73 -52.86
N ALA A 339 -25.16 -26.63 -54.01
CA ALA A 339 -25.11 -25.55 -54.99
C ALA A 339 -25.63 -24.19 -54.45
N PRO A 340 -25.31 -23.06 -55.11
CA PRO A 340 -25.46 -21.73 -54.55
C PRO A 340 -26.91 -21.22 -54.63
N SER A 341 -27.47 -20.79 -53.50
CA SER A 341 -28.70 -20.00 -53.49
C SER A 341 -28.33 -18.51 -53.64
N ALA A 342 -28.96 -17.85 -54.60
CA ALA A 342 -28.68 -16.48 -55.02
C ALA A 342 -28.74 -15.47 -53.86
N VAL A 343 -27.70 -14.63 -53.77
CA VAL A 343 -27.71 -13.40 -52.97
C VAL A 343 -28.44 -12.32 -53.79
N PRO A 344 -29.50 -11.67 -53.27
CA PRO A 344 -30.14 -10.55 -53.94
C PRO A 344 -29.19 -9.33 -53.98
N PRO A 345 -29.27 -8.47 -55.00
CA PRO A 345 -28.33 -7.35 -55.17
C PRO A 345 -28.43 -6.34 -54.03
N ARG A 346 -27.26 -5.86 -53.60
CA ARG A 346 -27.07 -4.77 -52.65
C ARG A 346 -27.65 -3.48 -53.24
N PRO A 347 -28.56 -2.76 -52.56
CA PRO A 347 -29.02 -1.47 -53.04
C PRO A 347 -27.90 -0.42 -52.98
N ALA A 348 -27.88 0.46 -53.98
CA ALA A 348 -26.96 1.58 -54.13
C ALA A 348 -27.00 2.53 -52.91
N PRO A 349 -25.92 3.26 -52.60
CA PRO A 349 -25.90 4.17 -51.45
C PRO A 349 -26.87 5.34 -51.67
N ALA A 350 -27.88 5.42 -50.80
CA ALA A 350 -28.74 6.59 -50.71
C ALA A 350 -27.95 7.77 -50.15
N SER A 351 -28.12 8.91 -50.81
CA SER A 351 -27.61 10.23 -50.45
C SER A 351 -28.00 10.62 -49.02
N VAL A 352 -26.99 11.07 -48.26
CA VAL A 352 -27.12 11.57 -46.90
C VAL A 352 -27.94 12.88 -46.91
N PRO A 353 -29.07 12.98 -46.18
CA PRO A 353 -29.68 14.27 -45.92
C PRO A 353 -28.89 15.01 -44.83
N SER A 354 -28.65 16.29 -45.08
CA SER A 354 -28.02 17.25 -44.17
C SER A 354 -28.61 17.17 -42.76
N ALA A 355 -27.75 17.12 -41.75
CA ALA A 355 -28.14 17.20 -40.35
C ALA A 355 -28.90 18.52 -40.07
N PRO A 356 -29.99 18.50 -39.28
CA PRO A 356 -30.61 19.72 -38.80
C PRO A 356 -29.71 20.40 -37.75
N ALA A 357 -29.70 21.73 -37.78
CA ALA A 357 -28.92 22.58 -36.88
C ALA A 357 -29.24 22.29 -35.39
N PRO A 358 -28.25 22.42 -34.48
CA PRO A 358 -28.47 22.18 -33.06
C PRO A 358 -29.45 23.21 -32.47
N PRO A 359 -30.31 22.81 -31.50
CA PRO A 359 -31.17 23.76 -30.81
C PRO A 359 -30.33 24.76 -29.99
N ALA A 360 -30.79 26.02 -29.96
CA ALA A 360 -30.19 27.10 -29.21
C ALA A 360 -30.08 26.75 -27.71
N ARG A 361 -28.94 27.09 -27.11
CA ARG A 361 -28.70 26.93 -25.67
C ARG A 361 -29.73 27.76 -24.87
N PRO A 362 -30.26 27.23 -23.75
CA PRO A 362 -30.96 28.07 -22.79
C PRO A 362 -30.00 29.13 -22.24
N VAL A 363 -30.44 30.38 -22.24
CA VAL A 363 -29.78 31.48 -21.55
C VAL A 363 -29.96 31.27 -20.06
N GLU A 364 -28.88 31.00 -19.32
CA GLU A 364 -28.89 31.03 -17.86
C GLU A 364 -29.16 32.47 -17.38
N PRO A 365 -30.05 32.68 -16.40
CA PRO A 365 -30.21 34.00 -15.79
C PRO A 365 -28.97 34.38 -14.99
N GLU A 366 -28.50 35.60 -15.23
CA GLU A 366 -27.38 36.27 -14.57
C GLU A 366 -27.57 36.26 -13.02
N PRO A 367 -26.55 35.90 -12.23
CA PRO A 367 -26.67 35.93 -10.78
C PRO A 367 -26.73 37.38 -10.27
N ALA A 368 -27.76 37.67 -9.48
CA ALA A 368 -27.92 38.94 -8.78
C ALA A 368 -26.69 39.26 -7.90
N PRO A 369 -26.28 40.54 -7.80
CA PRO A 369 -25.10 40.92 -7.04
C PRO A 369 -25.31 40.65 -5.53
N ILE A 370 -24.38 39.90 -4.95
CA ILE A 370 -24.27 39.70 -3.50
C ILE A 370 -23.88 41.03 -2.87
N ALA A 371 -24.78 41.58 -2.06
CA ALA A 371 -24.52 42.74 -1.22
C ALA A 371 -23.43 42.39 -0.20
N VAL A 372 -22.29 43.08 -0.29
CA VAL A 372 -21.25 43.08 0.75
C VAL A 372 -21.76 43.97 1.87
N THR A 373 -22.23 43.36 2.95
CA THR A 373 -22.50 44.06 4.20
C THR A 373 -21.16 44.42 4.83
N VAL A 374 -20.85 45.72 4.85
CA VAL A 374 -19.72 46.30 5.58
C VAL A 374 -20.10 46.30 7.07
N GLU A 375 -19.46 45.43 7.85
CA GLU A 375 -19.58 45.46 9.30
C GLU A 375 -18.70 46.60 9.85
N GLN A 376 -19.37 47.58 10.46
CA GLN A 376 -18.76 48.74 11.10
C GLN A 376 -18.07 48.32 12.40
N ALA A 377 -16.79 48.66 12.54
CA ALA A 377 -16.10 48.65 13.82
C ALA A 377 -16.50 49.90 14.65
N PRO A 378 -16.81 49.76 15.95
CA PRO A 378 -17.05 50.92 16.80
C PRO A 378 -15.74 51.56 17.28
N SER A 379 -15.74 52.89 17.21
CA SER A 379 -14.78 53.83 17.76
C SER A 379 -14.86 53.93 19.29
N SER A 380 -13.72 53.96 19.97
CA SER A 380 -13.57 54.64 21.25
C SER A 380 -12.14 55.17 21.40
N GLU A 381 -12.06 56.48 21.67
CA GLU A 381 -10.87 57.28 21.94
C GLU A 381 -10.10 56.84 23.19
N GLU A 382 -8.76 56.87 23.14
CA GLU A 382 -7.94 57.35 24.25
C GLU A 382 -6.57 57.87 23.75
N ALA A 383 -6.13 59.00 24.29
CA ALA A 383 -4.99 59.82 23.86
C ALA A 383 -3.60 59.28 24.30
N PRO A 384 -2.47 59.79 23.73
CA PRO A 384 -1.20 59.05 23.68
C PRO A 384 -0.21 59.38 24.82
N ARG A 385 0.69 58.44 25.14
CA ARG A 385 1.96 58.67 25.86
C ARG A 385 3.17 58.28 24.97
N PRO A 386 4.32 58.98 25.07
CA PRO A 386 5.43 58.79 24.12
C PRO A 386 6.36 57.65 24.56
N MET A 387 6.79 56.80 23.62
CA MET A 387 7.91 55.86 23.79
C MET A 387 8.88 55.93 22.60
N ALA A 388 10.16 55.75 22.96
CA ALA A 388 11.41 56.00 22.25
C ALA A 388 11.57 55.37 20.84
N PRO A 389 12.48 55.91 19.99
CA PRO A 389 12.64 55.47 18.60
C PRO A 389 13.28 54.10 18.47
N ARG A 390 12.72 53.26 17.59
CA ARG A 390 13.32 52.00 17.11
C ARG A 390 14.31 52.25 15.97
N PRO A 391 15.41 51.47 15.87
CA PRO A 391 16.37 51.59 14.77
C PRO A 391 15.86 50.98 13.46
N ALA A 392 16.37 51.51 12.35
CA ALA A 392 16.01 51.17 10.97
C ALA A 392 16.33 49.70 10.57
N PRO A 393 15.57 49.10 9.63
CA PRO A 393 15.82 47.73 9.18
C PRO A 393 17.01 47.63 8.22
N VAL A 394 17.86 46.64 8.47
CA VAL A 394 18.97 46.22 7.61
C VAL A 394 18.43 45.54 6.35
N ARG A 395 18.94 45.96 5.20
CA ARG A 395 18.60 45.51 3.85
C ARG A 395 19.21 44.12 3.58
N SER A 396 18.42 43.04 3.62
CA SER A 396 18.84 41.70 3.19
C SER A 396 18.61 41.49 1.69
N GLN A 397 19.65 41.04 0.98
CA GLN A 397 19.65 40.71 -0.45
C GLN A 397 18.66 39.58 -0.79
N PRO A 398 18.09 39.54 -2.02
CA PRO A 398 17.11 38.52 -2.39
C PRO A 398 17.77 37.15 -2.61
N ALA A 399 17.17 36.12 -2.02
CA ALA A 399 17.53 34.72 -2.25
C ALA A 399 17.19 34.30 -3.69
N GLN A 400 18.15 33.65 -4.36
CA GLN A 400 17.95 33.06 -5.68
C GLN A 400 16.93 31.93 -5.61
N VAL A 401 15.85 32.08 -6.38
CA VAL A 401 14.85 31.06 -6.65
C VAL A 401 15.45 30.02 -7.61
N TYR A 402 15.76 28.82 -7.12
CA TYR A 402 16.08 27.68 -8.00
C TYR A 402 14.77 27.02 -8.47
N ARG A 403 14.50 27.13 -9.77
CA ARG A 403 13.42 26.38 -10.44
C ARG A 403 13.79 24.89 -10.48
N ALA A 404 12.86 24.06 -10.01
CA ALA A 404 12.95 22.62 -10.10
C ALA A 404 12.77 22.15 -11.54
N GLY A 405 13.71 21.32 -12.02
CA GLY A 405 13.50 20.51 -13.21
C GLY A 405 14.75 20.30 -14.02
N ASP A 406 15.64 19.38 -13.59
CA ASP A 406 16.33 18.56 -14.57
C ASP A 406 16.84 17.22 -14.01
N LYS A 407 16.55 16.12 -14.70
CA LYS A 407 17.01 14.76 -14.35
C LYS A 407 18.54 14.59 -14.49
N SER A 408 19.22 15.61 -15.03
CA SER A 408 20.65 15.69 -15.26
C SER A 408 21.45 16.03 -13.99
N ASP A 409 20.82 16.67 -12.99
CA ASP A 409 21.53 17.21 -11.82
C ASP A 409 21.98 16.15 -10.81
N LEU A 410 21.17 15.09 -10.60
CA LEU A 410 21.57 14.01 -9.68
C LEU A 410 22.75 13.19 -10.24
N LYS A 411 22.78 12.97 -11.57
CA LYS A 411 23.92 12.34 -12.25
C LYS A 411 25.17 13.22 -12.23
N ARG A 412 25.02 14.55 -12.40
CA ARG A 412 26.13 15.50 -12.31
C ARG A 412 26.70 15.58 -10.89
N LEU A 413 25.84 15.60 -9.87
CA LEU A 413 26.25 15.65 -8.47
C LEU A 413 27.01 14.38 -8.05
N LEU A 414 26.57 13.21 -8.53
CA LEU A 414 27.26 11.93 -8.30
C LEU A 414 28.58 11.81 -9.08
N MET A 415 28.66 12.37 -10.30
CA MET A 415 29.90 12.40 -11.11
C MET A 415 30.95 13.36 -10.55
N GLN A 416 30.57 14.58 -10.14
CA GLN A 416 31.51 15.57 -9.58
C GLN A 416 32.10 15.12 -8.24
N LYS A 417 31.34 14.38 -7.41
CA LYS A 417 31.86 13.80 -6.17
C LYS A 417 32.82 12.64 -6.41
N LYS A 418 32.64 11.88 -7.51
CA LYS A 418 33.55 10.79 -7.90
C LYS A 418 34.91 11.30 -8.39
N GLN A 419 34.98 12.52 -8.93
CA GLN A 419 36.25 13.18 -9.29
C GLN A 419 36.97 13.77 -8.07
N LYS A 420 36.25 14.29 -7.08
CA LYS A 420 36.86 14.81 -5.83
C LYS A 420 37.38 13.73 -4.87
N SER A 421 36.99 12.47 -5.04
CA SER A 421 37.51 11.33 -4.26
C SER A 421 38.79 10.72 -4.86
N LYS A 422 39.28 11.23 -5.99
CA LYS A 422 40.48 10.75 -6.70
C LYS A 422 41.61 11.80 -6.80
N SER A 423 41.48 12.93 -6.11
CA SER A 423 42.54 13.93 -5.95
C SER A 423 42.98 14.01 -4.50
#